data_AF-A0A5E4IIL5-F1
#
_entry.id   AF-A0A5E4IIL5-F1
#
_cell.length_a   1.000
_cell.length_b   1.000
_cell.length_c   1.000
_cell.angle_alpha   90.00
_cell.angle_beta   90.00
_cell.angle_gamma   90.00
#
_symmetry.space_group_name_H-M   'P 1'
#
loop_
_entity.id
_entity.type
_entity.pdbx_description
1 polymer ?
#
loop_
_entity_poly.entity_id
_entity_poly.type
_entity_poly.pdbx_seq_one_letter_code
_entity_poly.pdbx_strand_id
1 'polypeptide(L)'
;MWTERHRTCDDLLSQIEYYEAIFRRKGLIEREGDFRSYKLGLALDLLRAVSIPEDLKSELNSAIIDAWRLKAPEKTLAQREDEMNSTLRSLEAIRGAVNLTNKHLTPAGELQLCIEVMFALPLMPSDLRSKDVPRVQDLLSQVVDYLATRMEGANIPG
;
A
#
# COMPACT_ATOMS: atom_id res chain seq x y z
N MET A 1 5.75 -23.29 7.37
CA MET A 1 6.53 -22.13 6.90
C MET A 1 6.43 -21.90 5.39
N TRP A 2 6.66 -22.89 4.51
CA TRP A 2 6.54 -22.70 3.05
C TRP A 2 5.11 -22.42 2.54
N THR A 3 4.10 -23.05 3.16
CA THR A 3 2.67 -22.89 2.81
C THR A 3 2.09 -21.52 3.18
N GLU A 4 2.64 -20.86 4.19
CA GLU A 4 2.17 -19.56 4.67
C GLU A 4 2.66 -18.42 3.77
N ARG A 5 3.85 -18.59 3.17
CA ARG A 5 4.49 -17.63 2.26
C ARG A 5 3.84 -17.57 0.88
N HIS A 6 3.53 -18.72 0.30
CA HIS A 6 2.73 -18.78 -0.94
C HIS A 6 1.36 -18.13 -0.75
N ARG A 7 0.71 -18.40 0.40
CA ARG A 7 -0.57 -17.79 0.73
C ARG A 7 -0.49 -16.26 0.77
N THR A 8 0.57 -15.66 1.32
CA THR A 8 0.75 -14.19 1.34
C THR A 8 0.85 -13.59 -0.06
N CYS A 9 1.58 -14.22 -0.99
CA CYS A 9 1.68 -13.72 -2.37
C CYS A 9 0.36 -13.87 -3.13
N ASP A 10 -0.32 -15.01 -3.00
CA ASP A 10 -1.60 -15.28 -3.68
C ASP A 10 -2.72 -14.38 -3.13
N ASP A 11 -2.73 -14.13 -1.82
CA ASP A 11 -3.66 -13.21 -1.17
C ASP A 11 -3.44 -11.78 -1.68
N LEU A 12 -2.19 -11.34 -1.78
CA LEU A 12 -1.86 -10.01 -2.29
C LEU A 12 -2.21 -9.85 -3.78
N LEU A 13 -1.97 -10.88 -4.62
CA LEU A 13 -2.42 -10.90 -6.01
C LEU A 13 -3.94 -10.80 -6.13
N SER A 14 -4.67 -11.56 -5.31
CA SER A 14 -6.13 -11.53 -5.29
C SER A 14 -6.66 -10.15 -4.88
N GLN A 15 -6.02 -9.51 -3.90
CA GLN A 15 -6.36 -8.15 -3.47
C GLN A 15 -6.12 -7.11 -4.55
N ILE A 16 -4.97 -7.13 -5.23
CA ILE A 16 -4.69 -6.15 -6.29
C ILE A 16 -5.62 -6.34 -7.49
N GLU A 17 -5.99 -7.58 -7.84
CA GLU A 17 -6.95 -7.86 -8.91
C GLU A 17 -8.34 -7.32 -8.59
N TYR A 18 -8.79 -7.50 -7.34
CA TYR A 18 -10.04 -6.95 -6.85
C TYR A 18 -10.10 -5.42 -6.97
N TYR A 19 -9.08 -4.73 -6.46
CA TYR A 19 -9.03 -3.27 -6.52
C TYR A 19 -8.86 -2.76 -7.95
N GLU A 20 -8.07 -3.43 -8.78
CA GLU A 20 -7.94 -3.07 -10.19
C GLU A 20 -9.27 -3.16 -10.94
N ALA A 21 -10.05 -4.22 -10.72
CA ALA A 21 -11.39 -4.35 -11.31
C ALA A 21 -12.32 -3.20 -10.89
N ILE A 22 -12.21 -2.76 -9.63
CA ILE A 22 -12.95 -1.59 -9.12
C ILE A 22 -12.51 -0.31 -9.81
N PHE A 23 -11.19 -0.03 -9.84
CA PHE A 23 -10.67 1.22 -10.41
C PHE A 23 -10.89 1.31 -11.93
N ARG A 24 -10.94 0.18 -12.63
CA ARG A 24 -11.26 0.14 -14.06
C ARG A 24 -12.77 0.27 -14.36
N ARG A 25 -13.64 0.28 -13.35
CA ARG A 25 -15.08 0.42 -13.54
C ARG A 25 -15.43 1.82 -14.07
N LYS A 26 -16.17 1.86 -15.18
CA LYS A 26 -16.67 3.12 -15.77
C LYS A 26 -17.46 3.95 -14.75
N GLY A 27 -17.24 5.27 -14.77
CA GLY A 27 -17.94 6.22 -13.91
C GLY A 27 -17.46 6.27 -12.46
N LEU A 28 -16.35 5.61 -12.10
CA LEU A 28 -15.77 5.75 -10.75
C LEU A 28 -15.17 7.15 -10.54
N ILE A 29 -14.45 7.69 -11.54
CA ILE A 29 -13.83 9.03 -11.48
C ILE A 29 -14.84 10.18 -11.29
N GLU A 30 -16.08 9.97 -11.73
CA GLU A 30 -17.17 10.92 -11.55
C GLU A 30 -17.68 10.92 -10.09
N ARG A 31 -17.49 9.81 -9.38
CA ARG A 31 -17.93 9.57 -8.00
C ARG A 31 -16.74 9.66 -7.05
N GLU A 32 -16.26 10.88 -6.82
CA GLU A 32 -15.07 11.16 -5.98
C GLU A 32 -15.14 10.48 -4.60
N GLY A 33 -16.30 10.47 -3.95
CA GLY A 33 -16.47 9.82 -2.65
C GLY A 33 -16.20 8.30 -2.69
N ASP A 34 -16.68 7.63 -3.74
CA ASP A 34 -16.45 6.20 -3.95
C ASP A 34 -14.96 5.95 -4.25
N PHE A 35 -14.37 6.74 -5.15
CA PHE A 35 -12.95 6.64 -5.50
C PHE A 35 -12.06 6.76 -4.26
N ARG A 36 -12.28 7.79 -3.43
CA ARG A 36 -11.51 7.99 -2.19
C ARG A 36 -11.73 6.86 -1.19
N SER A 37 -12.94 6.33 -1.08
CA SER A 37 -13.24 5.22 -0.18
C SER A 37 -12.49 3.95 -0.59
N TYR A 38 -12.48 3.63 -1.90
CA TYR A 38 -11.72 2.49 -2.41
C TYR A 38 -10.21 2.68 -2.30
N LYS A 39 -9.71 3.91 -2.52
CA LYS A 39 -8.29 4.22 -2.36
C LYS A 39 -7.83 4.05 -0.91
N LEU A 40 -8.62 4.51 0.06
CA LEU A 40 -8.37 4.27 1.48
C LEU A 40 -8.40 2.77 1.80
N GLY A 41 -9.42 2.05 1.33
CA GLY A 41 -9.52 0.60 1.51
C GLY A 41 -8.28 -0.14 0.99
N LEU A 42 -7.85 0.19 -0.23
CA LEU A 42 -6.64 -0.36 -0.84
C LEU A 42 -5.41 -0.09 0.03
N ALA A 43 -5.19 1.15 0.47
CA ALA A 43 -4.04 1.49 1.30
C ALA A 43 -4.02 0.67 2.61
N LEU A 44 -5.16 0.53 3.28
CA LEU A 44 -5.27 -0.24 4.51
C LEU A 44 -5.06 -1.75 4.29
N ASP A 45 -5.59 -2.31 3.21
CA ASP A 45 -5.43 -3.73 2.90
C ASP A 45 -3.98 -4.07 2.51
N LEU A 46 -3.31 -3.17 1.78
CA LEU A 46 -1.88 -3.32 1.49
C LEU A 46 -1.04 -3.29 2.77
N LEU A 47 -1.33 -2.36 3.70
CA LEU A 47 -0.62 -2.29 4.99
C LEU A 47 -0.84 -3.54 5.85
N ARG A 48 -2.01 -4.19 5.73
CA ARG A 48 -2.26 -5.48 6.42
C ARG A 48 -1.40 -6.61 5.87
N ALA A 49 -1.07 -6.58 4.58
CA ALA A 49 -0.20 -7.57 3.94
C ALA A 49 1.29 -7.39 4.30
N VAL A 50 1.70 -6.21 4.79
CA VAL A 50 3.07 -5.93 5.20
C VAL A 50 3.40 -6.62 6.54
N SER A 51 4.50 -7.37 6.58
CA SER A 51 4.96 -8.12 7.75
C SER A 51 5.72 -7.25 8.76
N ILE A 52 5.01 -6.29 9.37
CA ILE A 52 5.49 -5.37 10.42
C ILE A 52 4.84 -5.67 11.78
N PRO A 53 5.39 -5.15 12.90
CA PRO A 53 4.82 -5.30 14.23
C PRO A 53 3.36 -4.81 14.28
N GLU A 54 2.50 -5.54 14.97
CA GLU A 54 1.06 -5.30 14.94
C GLU A 54 0.65 -4.00 15.65
N ASP A 55 1.41 -3.60 16.66
CA ASP A 55 1.30 -2.29 17.32
C ASP A 55 1.59 -1.16 16.34
N LEU A 56 2.71 -1.22 15.61
CA LEU A 56 3.08 -0.24 14.60
C LEU A 56 2.06 -0.19 13.45
N LYS A 57 1.58 -1.35 13.00
CA LYS A 57 0.54 -1.46 11.97
C LYS A 57 -0.78 -0.84 12.42
N SER A 58 -1.21 -1.15 13.63
CA SER A 58 -2.44 -0.61 14.22
C SER A 58 -2.36 0.91 14.39
N GLU A 59 -1.23 1.42 14.85
CA GLU A 59 -1.00 2.85 14.99
C GLU A 59 -1.01 3.57 13.63
N LEU A 60 -0.31 3.03 12.62
CA LEU A 60 -0.29 3.58 11.28
C LEU A 60 -1.68 3.57 10.63
N ASN A 61 -2.41 2.46 10.72
CA ASN A 61 -3.78 2.36 10.21
C ASN A 61 -4.70 3.40 10.86
N SER A 62 -4.63 3.53 12.19
CA SER A 62 -5.42 4.51 12.93
C SER A 62 -5.06 5.94 12.51
N ALA A 63 -3.77 6.25 12.40
CA ALA A 63 -3.31 7.57 11.96
C ALA A 63 -3.77 7.91 10.55
N ILE A 64 -3.74 6.96 9.61
CA ILE A 64 -4.23 7.16 8.24
C ILE A 64 -5.74 7.40 8.23
N ILE A 65 -6.52 6.56 8.94
CA ILE A 65 -7.98 6.70 9.02
C ILE A 65 -8.36 8.06 9.61
N ASP A 66 -7.73 8.43 10.72
CA ASP A 66 -7.96 9.71 11.38
C ASP A 66 -7.62 10.89 10.47
N ALA A 67 -6.48 10.81 9.78
CA ALA A 67 -5.97 11.86 8.90
C ALA A 67 -6.71 11.94 7.56
N TRP A 68 -7.47 10.90 7.17
CA TRP A 68 -8.08 10.81 5.85
C TRP A 68 -9.07 11.96 5.60
N ARG A 69 -8.91 12.66 4.48
CA ARG A 69 -9.85 13.71 4.08
C ARG A 69 -11.10 13.09 3.48
N LEU A 70 -12.19 13.11 4.24
CA LEU A 70 -13.52 12.75 3.72
C LEU A 70 -14.04 13.78 2.70
N LYS A 71 -13.69 15.06 2.88
CA LYS A 71 -13.97 16.14 1.93
C LYS A 71 -12.67 16.56 1.24
N ALA A 72 -12.45 16.05 0.03
CA ALA A 72 -11.38 16.52 -0.82
C ALA A 72 -11.74 17.88 -1.43
N PRO A 73 -10.75 18.75 -1.72
CA PRO A 73 -10.96 19.91 -2.58
C PRO A 73 -11.54 19.47 -3.93
N GLU A 74 -12.32 20.34 -4.58
CA GLU A 74 -12.78 20.07 -5.93
C GLU A 74 -11.59 19.83 -6.87
N LYS A 75 -11.59 18.66 -7.51
CA LYS A 75 -10.64 18.28 -8.55
C LYS A 75 -11.34 18.26 -9.89
N THR A 76 -10.66 18.73 -10.94
CA THR A 76 -11.12 18.55 -12.32
C THR A 76 -11.13 17.07 -12.69
N LEU A 77 -11.89 16.68 -13.72
CA LEU A 77 -11.90 15.29 -14.19
C LEU A 77 -10.50 14.81 -14.58
N ALA A 78 -9.71 15.64 -15.26
CA ALA A 78 -8.32 15.32 -15.63
C ALA A 78 -7.45 15.01 -14.39
N GLN A 79 -7.56 15.81 -13.32
CA GLN A 79 -6.82 15.56 -12.08
C GLN A 79 -7.23 14.25 -11.40
N ARG A 80 -8.50 13.88 -11.48
CA ARG A 80 -9.00 12.60 -10.93
C ARG A 80 -8.54 11.42 -11.77
N GLU A 81 -8.52 11.57 -13.10
CA GLU A 81 -7.96 10.56 -14.01
C GLU A 81 -6.48 10.32 -13.75
N ASP A 82 -5.68 11.39 -13.58
CA ASP A 82 -4.26 11.28 -13.26
C ASP A 82 -4.03 10.53 -11.94
N GLU A 83 -4.84 10.82 -10.94
CA GLU A 83 -4.78 10.15 -9.63
C GLU A 83 -5.19 8.68 -9.70
N MET A 84 -6.23 8.36 -10.46
CA MET A 84 -6.62 6.98 -10.71
C MET A 84 -5.52 6.23 -11.48
N ASN A 85 -4.92 6.85 -12.48
CA ASN A 85 -3.79 6.28 -13.23
C ASN A 85 -2.55 6.08 -12.35
N SER A 86 -2.32 6.97 -11.37
CA SER A 86 -1.27 6.77 -10.37
C SER A 86 -1.56 5.57 -9.48
N THR A 87 -2.81 5.41 -9.05
CA THR A 87 -3.25 4.26 -8.23
C THR A 87 -3.13 2.94 -9.00
N LEU A 88 -3.49 2.92 -10.29
CA LEU A 88 -3.30 1.75 -11.16
C LEU A 88 -1.81 1.41 -11.37
N ARG A 89 -0.93 2.42 -11.49
CA ARG A 89 0.52 2.21 -11.56
C ARG A 89 1.08 1.60 -10.27
N SER A 90 0.58 2.03 -9.10
CA SER A 90 0.90 1.40 -7.82
C SER A 90 0.54 -0.09 -7.80
N LEU A 91 -0.66 -0.46 -8.26
CA LEU A 91 -1.09 -1.86 -8.33
C LEU A 91 -0.20 -2.69 -9.27
N GLU A 92 0.17 -2.14 -10.42
CA GLU A 92 1.06 -2.82 -11.37
C GLU A 92 2.48 -3.01 -10.82
N ALA A 93 3.01 -2.02 -10.07
CA ALA A 93 4.29 -2.16 -9.38
C ALA A 93 4.26 -3.30 -8.36
N ILE A 94 3.19 -3.39 -7.56
CA ILE A 94 3.00 -4.46 -6.57
C ILE A 94 2.89 -5.81 -7.28
N ARG A 95 2.10 -5.91 -8.36
CA ARG A 95 2.02 -7.13 -9.19
C ARG A 95 3.40 -7.58 -9.66
N GLY A 96 4.22 -6.66 -10.16
CA GLY A 96 5.59 -6.92 -10.56
C GLY A 96 6.43 -7.50 -9.41
N ALA A 97 6.38 -6.86 -8.24
CA ALA A 97 7.10 -7.31 -7.04
C ALA A 97 6.66 -8.71 -6.57
N VAL A 98 5.35 -9.00 -6.57
CA VAL A 98 4.85 -10.33 -6.20
C VAL A 98 5.32 -11.39 -7.19
N ASN A 99 5.24 -11.11 -8.49
CA ASN A 99 5.70 -12.05 -9.52
C ASN A 99 7.20 -12.34 -9.44
N LEU A 100 8.03 -11.35 -9.07
CA LEU A 100 9.46 -11.54 -8.83
C LEU A 100 9.69 -12.40 -7.58
N THR A 101 8.98 -12.13 -6.50
CA THR A 101 9.08 -12.85 -5.23
C THR A 101 8.66 -14.31 -5.38
N ASN A 102 7.57 -14.58 -6.12
CA ASN A 102 7.09 -15.93 -6.41
C ASN A 102 8.09 -16.79 -7.18
N LYS A 103 8.92 -16.19 -8.04
CA LYS A 103 9.99 -16.91 -8.74
C LYS A 103 11.13 -17.32 -7.81
N HIS A 104 11.34 -16.59 -6.71
CA HIS A 104 12.47 -16.77 -5.79
C HIS A 104 12.03 -16.58 -4.33
N LEU A 105 11.26 -17.54 -3.78
CA LEU A 105 10.83 -17.50 -2.39
C LEU A 105 12.00 -17.68 -1.42
N THR A 106 12.50 -16.55 -0.96
CA THR A 106 13.52 -16.44 0.08
C THR A 106 13.03 -15.48 1.16
N PRO A 107 13.50 -15.62 2.41
CA PRO A 107 13.19 -14.65 3.46
C PRO A 107 13.54 -13.20 3.06
N ALA A 108 14.63 -13.01 2.32
CA ALA A 108 15.03 -11.71 1.79
C ALA A 108 14.04 -11.20 0.73
N GLY A 109 13.55 -12.08 -0.16
CA GLY A 109 12.52 -11.75 -1.15
C GLY A 109 11.18 -11.33 -0.53
N GLU A 110 10.75 -11.99 0.56
CA GLU A 110 9.55 -11.58 1.32
C GLU A 110 9.68 -10.18 1.93
N LEU A 111 10.87 -9.87 2.45
CA LEU A 111 11.14 -8.56 3.01
C LEU A 111 11.22 -7.49 1.92
N GLN A 112 11.84 -7.81 0.77
CA GLN A 112 11.85 -6.94 -0.40
C GLN A 112 10.41 -6.66 -0.86
N LEU A 113 9.54 -7.67 -0.92
CA LEU A 113 8.13 -7.48 -1.25
C LEU A 113 7.43 -6.51 -0.30
N CYS A 114 7.68 -6.64 1.02
CA CYS A 114 7.15 -5.69 2.01
C CYS A 114 7.60 -4.25 1.71
N ILE A 115 8.87 -4.06 1.39
CA ILE A 115 9.45 -2.76 1.03
C ILE A 115 8.80 -2.21 -0.25
N GLU A 116 8.66 -3.03 -1.29
CA GLU A 116 8.00 -2.64 -2.55
C GLU A 116 6.54 -2.24 -2.32
N VAL A 117 5.80 -2.97 -1.49
CA VAL A 117 4.41 -2.61 -1.12
C VAL A 117 4.37 -1.26 -0.41
N MET A 118 5.33 -0.98 0.49
CA MET A 118 5.41 0.33 1.16
C MET A 118 5.71 1.46 0.18
N PHE A 119 6.62 1.27 -0.78
CA PHE A 119 6.93 2.28 -1.81
C PHE A 119 5.78 2.50 -2.80
N ALA A 120 5.03 1.44 -3.12
CA ALA A 120 3.90 1.49 -4.03
C ALA A 120 2.59 1.90 -3.34
N LEU A 121 2.58 2.16 -2.03
CA LEU A 121 1.37 2.50 -1.29
C LEU A 121 0.67 3.70 -1.94
N PRO A 122 -0.61 3.58 -2.34
CA PRO A 122 -1.34 4.64 -3.04
C PRO A 122 -1.84 5.68 -2.04
N LEU A 123 -0.91 6.33 -1.34
CA LEU A 123 -1.16 7.32 -0.29
C LEU A 123 -0.38 8.59 -0.61
N MET A 124 -1.10 9.66 -0.97
CA MET A 124 -0.50 10.96 -1.23
C MET A 124 -0.74 11.93 -0.06
N PRO A 125 0.13 12.91 0.16
CA PRO A 125 -0.12 13.96 1.17
C PRO A 125 -1.45 14.69 0.98
N SER A 126 -1.92 14.82 -0.27
CA SER A 126 -3.20 15.44 -0.62
C SER A 126 -4.41 14.64 -0.15
N ASP A 127 -4.25 13.35 0.16
CA ASP A 127 -5.31 12.51 0.72
C ASP A 127 -5.56 12.80 2.20
N LEU A 128 -4.58 13.39 2.87
CA LEU A 128 -4.55 13.58 4.31
C LEU A 128 -4.78 15.04 4.69
N ARG A 129 -5.35 15.27 5.87
CA ARG A 129 -5.47 16.61 6.43
C ARG A 129 -4.05 17.13 6.66
N SER A 130 -3.76 18.34 6.18
CA SER A 130 -2.39 18.88 6.15
C SER A 130 -1.69 18.87 7.52
N LYS A 131 -2.43 19.06 8.62
CA LYS A 131 -1.90 19.02 9.99
C LYS A 131 -1.44 17.64 10.45
N ASP A 132 -1.98 16.57 9.85
CA ASP A 132 -1.73 15.18 10.25
C ASP A 132 -0.71 14.49 9.33
N VAL A 133 -0.35 15.11 8.19
CA VAL A 133 0.67 14.61 7.26
C VAL A 133 1.99 14.27 7.98
N PRO A 134 2.56 15.14 8.84
CA PRO A 134 3.82 14.82 9.52
C PRO A 134 3.75 13.56 10.38
N ARG A 135 2.63 13.35 11.08
CA ARG A 135 2.43 12.17 11.93
C ARG A 135 2.39 10.89 11.10
N VAL A 136 1.66 10.90 9.99
CA VAL A 136 1.59 9.71 9.11
C VAL A 136 2.95 9.44 8.45
N GLN A 137 3.67 10.49 8.04
CA GLN A 137 5.01 10.36 7.49
C GLN A 137 6.01 9.78 8.50
N ASP A 138 5.96 10.22 9.76
CA ASP A 138 6.81 9.68 10.83
C ASP A 138 6.57 8.17 11.04
N LEU A 139 5.31 7.74 11.10
CA LEU A 139 4.97 6.32 11.22
C LEU A 139 5.39 5.50 9.99
N LEU A 140 5.26 6.06 8.77
CA LEU A 140 5.76 5.43 7.56
C LEU A 140 7.29 5.27 7.60
N SER A 141 8.01 6.28 8.08
CA SER A 141 9.47 6.21 8.26
C SER A 141 9.86 5.12 9.27
N GLN A 142 9.17 5.03 10.41
CA GLN A 142 9.41 3.95 11.39
C GLN A 142 9.20 2.55 10.78
N VAL A 143 8.19 2.38 9.91
CA VAL A 143 7.98 1.13 9.18
C VAL A 143 9.15 0.82 8.24
N VAL A 144 9.61 1.81 7.47
CA VAL A 144 10.75 1.64 6.55
C VAL A 144 12.03 1.29 7.33
N ASP A 145 12.29 1.97 8.45
CA ASP A 145 13.46 1.72 9.30
C ASP A 145 13.45 0.31 9.90
N TYR A 146 12.27 -0.15 10.33
CA TYR A 146 12.07 -1.53 10.81
C TYR A 146 12.40 -2.55 9.71
N LEU A 147 11.88 -2.34 8.50
CA LEU A 147 12.11 -3.23 7.37
C LEU A 147 13.59 -3.23 6.95
N ALA A 148 14.23 -2.06 6.89
CA ALA A 148 15.65 -1.92 6.59
C ALA A 148 16.53 -2.68 7.60
N THR A 149 16.28 -2.50 8.91
CA THR A 149 17.01 -3.20 9.98
C THR A 149 16.91 -4.72 9.82
N ARG A 150 15.72 -5.23 9.46
CA ARG A 150 15.54 -6.67 9.20
C ARG A 150 16.27 -7.15 7.94
N MET A 151 16.43 -6.28 6.95
CA MET A 151 17.08 -6.62 5.68
C MET A 151 18.59 -6.74 5.87
N GLU A 152 19.17 -5.84 6.65
CA GLU A 152 20.57 -5.93 7.07
C GLU A 152 20.84 -7.24 7.82
N GLY A 153 19.97 -7.61 8.77
CA GLY A 153 20.09 -8.87 9.50
C GLY A 153 19.92 -10.13 8.64
N ALA A 154 19.11 -10.07 7.58
CA ALA A 154 18.89 -11.19 6.66
C ALA A 154 20.03 -11.38 5.64
N ASN A 155 20.87 -10.36 5.43
CA ASN A 155 22.01 -10.37 4.51
C ASN A 155 23.33 -10.78 5.18
N ILE A 156 23.34 -11.06 6.48
CA ILE A 156 24.53 -11.59 7.17
C ILE A 156 24.64 -13.09 6.87
N PRO A 157 25.70 -13.57 6.19
CA PRO A 157 25.91 -15.00 6.00
C PRO A 157 26.17 -15.65 7.36
N GLY A 158 25.33 -16.62 7.72
CA GLY A 158 25.58 -17.55 8.83
C GLY A 158 26.58 -18.63 8.42
#